data_AF-A0A0L8HYN6-F1
#
_entry.id   AF-A0A0L8HYN6-F1
#
_cell.length_a   1.000
_cell.length_b   1.000
_cell.length_c   1.000
_cell.angle_alpha   90.00
_cell.angle_beta   90.00
_cell.angle_gamma   90.00
#
_symmetry.space_group_name_H-M   'P 1'
#
loop_
_entity.id
_entity.type
_entity.pdbx_description
1 polymer ?
#
loop_
_entity_poly.entity_id
_entity_poly.type
_entity_poly.pdbx_seq_one_letter_code
_entity_poly.pdbx_strand_id
1 'polypeptide(L)'
;MKKLGENVPNLTLSLAPDLLCIQPYFSTPEPDIEDPAYLSILVLVFNAASCIPTLLPMFSEYVWRHYSYLRKSIPDLVAPLSHPSSQFVVESEVSSDATEDMTTFFNQTSARLETLGRLDDSVAQHLLQMTLKDLDHVSKLGTKFSASAEFMHKFVQCQLMLSQVVSKTIHFFCEMSTSDTLMSSLDKVLLLTEELEKLFLGVGVSELGLVHQTRLKASAVMLTLVLCRCDEAESSQACRNFLQMMQHVQKFLTINNATLDRFLSELFSKLDGVEDVKPVVLHKLVQNDMSLMQPQALHISNRLCKVEVIIHEPTRTSDNPLKFTAGLTAALPLHASINNIQDVSSIRALVKYPDLETQLVKLNFNDFRKLGPLRYNLVTNVILSHRLWSEPCHVEVSLVLCSEPGYQPISSSNKTGLFTLQLSKPVTVLVATKPIKS
;
A
#
# COMPACT_ATOMS: atom_id res chain seq x y z
N MET A 1 -10.62 11.39 -26.82
CA MET A 1 -9.77 12.01 -27.85
C MET A 1 -8.72 11.05 -28.41
N LYS A 2 -7.77 10.50 -27.63
CA LYS A 2 -6.76 9.54 -28.14
C LYS A 2 -7.32 8.43 -29.06
N LYS A 3 -8.20 7.57 -28.52
CA LYS A 3 -8.85 6.50 -29.29
C LYS A 3 -9.68 7.00 -30.47
N LEU A 4 -10.24 8.21 -30.38
CA LEU A 4 -11.03 8.79 -31.46
C LEU A 4 -10.12 9.20 -32.63
N GLY A 5 -8.94 9.75 -32.34
CA GLY A 5 -7.93 10.09 -33.34
C GLY A 5 -7.33 8.87 -34.00
N GLU A 6 -7.06 7.81 -33.23
CA GLU A 6 -6.57 6.52 -33.74
C GLU A 6 -7.62 5.82 -34.65
N ASN A 7 -8.90 5.87 -34.27
CA ASN A 7 -9.95 5.14 -34.99
C ASN A 7 -10.55 5.90 -36.17
N VAL A 8 -10.52 7.25 -36.16
CA VAL A 8 -11.16 8.07 -37.20
C VAL A 8 -10.21 9.15 -37.76
N PRO A 9 -9.00 8.78 -38.21
CA PRO A 9 -7.98 9.76 -38.57
C PRO A 9 -8.34 10.55 -39.85
N ASN A 10 -9.08 9.93 -40.79
CA ASN A 10 -9.48 10.57 -42.05
C ASN A 10 -10.43 11.76 -41.84
N LEU A 11 -11.34 11.66 -40.86
CA LEU A 11 -12.26 12.77 -40.53
C LEU A 11 -11.52 13.89 -39.82
N THR A 12 -10.55 13.53 -38.95
CA THR A 12 -9.67 14.50 -38.30
C THR A 12 -8.82 15.26 -39.30
N LEU A 13 -8.35 14.64 -40.40
CA LEU A 13 -7.63 15.32 -41.47
C LEU A 13 -8.46 16.44 -42.11
N SER A 14 -9.74 16.19 -42.41
CA SER A 14 -10.62 17.20 -43.01
C SER A 14 -10.92 18.37 -42.08
N LEU A 15 -10.97 18.12 -40.77
CA LEU A 15 -11.29 19.13 -39.74
C LEU A 15 -10.05 19.79 -39.13
N ALA A 16 -8.85 19.29 -39.41
CA ALA A 16 -7.61 19.77 -38.80
C ALA A 16 -7.35 21.28 -39.00
N PRO A 17 -7.61 21.89 -40.18
CA PRO A 17 -7.47 23.33 -40.36
C PRO A 17 -8.37 24.13 -39.41
N ASP A 18 -9.63 23.71 -39.26
CA ASP A 18 -10.61 24.41 -38.42
C ASP A 18 -10.30 24.19 -36.93
N LEU A 19 -9.93 22.97 -36.56
CA LEU A 19 -9.61 22.60 -35.17
C LEU A 19 -8.34 23.28 -34.65
N LEU A 20 -7.33 23.45 -35.51
CA LEU A 20 -6.10 24.16 -35.18
C LEU A 20 -6.18 25.66 -35.47
N CYS A 21 -7.34 26.16 -35.91
CA CYS A 21 -7.56 27.54 -36.33
C CYS A 21 -6.52 28.05 -37.36
N ILE A 22 -6.06 27.17 -38.27
CA ILE A 22 -5.06 27.52 -39.29
C ILE A 22 -5.73 28.37 -40.36
N GLN A 23 -5.43 29.66 -40.36
CA GLN A 23 -5.87 30.58 -41.41
C GLN A 23 -4.73 30.80 -42.43
N PRO A 24 -4.98 30.67 -43.75
CA PRO A 24 -3.92 30.73 -44.77
C PRO A 24 -3.23 32.10 -44.90
N TYR A 25 -3.85 33.17 -44.40
CA TYR A 25 -3.37 34.55 -44.56
C TYR A 25 -3.13 35.29 -43.24
N PHE A 26 -3.52 34.72 -42.10
CA PHE A 26 -3.41 35.35 -40.79
C PHE A 26 -2.81 34.40 -39.77
N SER A 27 -1.77 34.85 -39.08
CA SER A 27 -1.27 34.17 -37.89
C SER A 27 -2.25 34.45 -36.75
N THR A 28 -3.04 33.44 -36.37
CA THR A 28 -3.85 33.50 -35.15
C THR A 28 -2.95 33.56 -33.92
N PRO A 29 -3.38 34.21 -32.82
CA PRO A 29 -2.66 34.14 -31.56
C PRO A 29 -2.50 32.69 -31.11
N GLU A 30 -1.34 32.36 -30.56
CA GLU A 30 -1.03 31.03 -30.04
C GLU A 30 -1.99 30.68 -28.90
N PRO A 31 -2.74 29.56 -28.97
CA PRO A 31 -3.65 29.16 -27.91
C PRO A 31 -2.88 28.68 -26.68
N ASP A 32 -3.44 28.94 -25.50
CA ASP A 32 -2.86 28.49 -24.24
C ASP A 32 -2.94 26.97 -24.09
N ILE A 33 -1.82 26.34 -23.74
CA ILE A 33 -1.70 24.89 -23.55
C ILE A 33 -2.42 24.41 -22.29
N GLU A 34 -2.67 25.31 -21.33
CA GLU A 34 -3.40 24.99 -20.09
C GLU A 34 -4.92 24.89 -20.30
N ASP A 35 -5.45 25.36 -21.44
CA ASP A 35 -6.87 25.22 -21.77
C ASP A 35 -7.22 23.74 -22.06
N PRO A 36 -8.10 23.10 -21.27
CA PRO A 36 -8.48 21.71 -21.47
C PRO A 36 -9.16 21.44 -22.82
N ALA A 37 -9.83 22.44 -23.41
CA ALA A 37 -10.47 22.30 -24.71
C ALA A 37 -9.41 22.18 -25.83
N TYR A 38 -8.45 23.11 -25.86
CA TYR A 38 -7.34 23.07 -26.81
C TYR A 38 -6.44 21.84 -26.63
N LEU A 39 -6.10 21.47 -25.39
CA LEU A 39 -5.32 20.27 -25.09
C LEU A 39 -6.01 19.00 -25.63
N SER A 40 -7.34 18.93 -25.53
CA SER A 40 -8.14 17.83 -26.07
C SER A 40 -8.06 17.74 -27.60
N ILE A 41 -8.03 18.89 -28.28
CA ILE A 41 -7.86 18.98 -29.74
C ILE A 41 -6.46 18.51 -30.13
N LEU A 42 -5.41 19.00 -29.47
CA LEU A 42 -4.02 18.58 -29.73
C LEU A 42 -3.83 17.07 -29.58
N VAL A 43 -4.36 16.49 -28.50
CA VAL A 43 -4.33 15.03 -28.29
C VAL A 43 -5.07 14.30 -29.42
N LEU A 44 -6.22 14.79 -29.88
CA LEU A 44 -6.94 14.18 -31.00
C LEU A 44 -6.09 14.22 -32.28
N VAL A 45 -5.56 15.39 -32.63
CA VAL A 45 -4.82 15.64 -33.88
C VAL A 45 -3.49 14.89 -33.91
N PHE A 46 -2.72 14.87 -32.82
CA PHE A 46 -1.46 14.12 -32.77
C PHE A 46 -1.66 12.61 -32.89
N ASN A 47 -2.69 12.05 -32.25
CA ASN A 47 -2.98 10.62 -32.39
C ASN A 47 -3.56 10.27 -33.77
N ALA A 48 -4.22 11.19 -34.47
CA ALA A 48 -4.60 10.99 -35.87
C ALA A 48 -3.39 11.10 -36.82
N ALA A 49 -2.46 12.01 -36.54
CA ALA A 49 -1.25 12.24 -37.33
C ALA A 49 -0.25 11.08 -37.29
N SER A 50 -0.30 10.22 -36.26
CA SER A 50 0.51 9.00 -36.21
C SER A 50 0.04 7.96 -37.25
N CYS A 51 -1.25 7.96 -37.57
CA CYS A 51 -1.83 7.11 -38.61
C CYS A 51 -1.78 7.76 -40.01
N ILE A 52 -1.86 9.09 -40.08
CA ILE A 52 -1.90 9.86 -41.34
C ILE A 52 -0.76 10.89 -41.37
N PRO A 53 0.38 10.56 -42.02
CA PRO A 53 1.53 11.46 -42.11
C PRO A 53 1.25 12.77 -42.87
N THR A 54 0.18 12.85 -43.67
CA THR A 54 -0.18 14.07 -44.41
C THR A 54 -0.67 15.20 -43.51
N LEU A 55 -0.94 14.94 -42.22
CA LEU A 55 -1.24 15.97 -41.22
C LEU A 55 0.01 16.75 -40.79
N LEU A 56 1.19 16.13 -40.82
CA LEU A 56 2.42 16.70 -40.28
C LEU A 56 2.86 18.01 -40.96
N PRO A 57 2.75 18.15 -42.31
CA PRO A 57 3.08 19.41 -42.99
C PRO A 57 2.10 20.55 -42.68
N MET A 58 0.94 20.25 -42.10
CA MET A 58 -0.07 21.26 -41.74
C MET A 58 0.24 21.92 -40.40
N PHE A 59 1.16 21.36 -39.62
CA PHE A 59 1.49 21.87 -38.30
C PHE A 59 2.40 23.10 -38.40
N SER A 60 1.99 24.16 -37.71
CA SER A 60 2.82 25.33 -37.46
C SER A 60 3.94 25.00 -36.46
N GLU A 61 4.92 25.89 -36.37
CA GLU A 61 6.04 25.77 -35.42
C GLU A 61 5.57 25.66 -33.96
N TYR A 62 4.52 26.40 -33.58
CA TYR A 62 3.98 26.33 -32.22
C TYR A 62 3.30 24.99 -31.92
N VAL A 63 2.61 24.38 -32.90
CA VAL A 63 2.02 23.04 -32.75
C VAL A 63 3.12 21.99 -32.49
N TRP A 64 4.27 22.11 -33.14
CA TRP A 64 5.42 21.24 -32.89
C TRP A 64 6.06 21.45 -31.52
N ARG A 65 6.11 22.69 -31.01
CA ARG A 65 6.53 22.96 -29.62
C ARG A 65 5.57 22.35 -28.61
N HIS A 66 4.26 22.50 -28.84
CA HIS A 66 3.23 21.87 -28.00
C HIS A 66 3.29 20.35 -28.06
N TYR A 67 3.52 19.76 -29.23
CA TYR A 67 3.78 18.33 -29.36
C TYR A 67 4.99 17.90 -28.53
N SER A 68 6.12 18.61 -28.64
CA SER A 68 7.35 18.29 -27.91
C SER A 68 7.16 18.37 -26.40
N TYR A 69 6.41 19.37 -25.92
CA TYR A 69 6.05 19.51 -24.52
C TYR A 69 5.12 18.38 -24.05
N LEU A 70 4.01 18.14 -24.76
CA LEU A 70 3.03 17.12 -24.38
C LEU A 70 3.60 15.70 -24.50
N ARG A 71 4.52 15.46 -25.43
CA ARG A 71 5.21 14.17 -25.54
C ARG A 71 6.09 13.89 -24.33
N LYS A 72 6.70 14.93 -23.74
CA LYS A 72 7.48 14.83 -22.50
C LYS A 72 6.58 14.73 -21.26
N SER A 73 5.50 15.51 -21.20
CA SER A 73 4.63 15.60 -20.03
C SER A 73 3.61 14.45 -19.92
N ILE A 74 3.05 14.00 -21.04
CA ILE A 74 1.98 12.98 -21.11
C ILE A 74 2.22 11.96 -22.25
N PRO A 75 3.33 11.21 -22.23
CA PRO A 75 3.69 10.28 -23.31
C PRO A 75 2.64 9.18 -23.55
N ASP A 76 1.87 8.81 -22.54
CA ASP A 76 0.83 7.77 -22.65
C ASP A 76 -0.38 8.23 -23.49
N LEU A 77 -0.62 9.54 -23.58
CA LEU A 77 -1.75 10.13 -24.28
C LEU A 77 -1.43 10.59 -25.70
N VAL A 78 -0.15 10.83 -26.01
CA VAL A 78 0.30 11.39 -27.29
C VAL A 78 1.22 10.41 -28.01
N ALA A 79 0.78 9.92 -29.18
CA ALA A 79 1.53 9.01 -30.04
C ALA A 79 2.83 9.65 -30.59
N PRO A 80 3.87 8.84 -30.86
CA PRO A 80 5.10 9.33 -31.49
C PRO A 80 4.86 9.70 -32.96
N LEU A 81 5.33 10.87 -33.36
CA LEU A 81 5.28 11.41 -34.73
C LEU A 81 6.68 11.51 -35.32
N SER A 82 6.81 11.24 -36.62
CA SER A 82 8.05 11.43 -37.38
C SER A 82 8.20 12.91 -37.74
N HIS A 83 9.09 13.65 -37.07
CA HIS A 83 9.32 15.06 -37.36
C HIS A 83 10.04 15.23 -38.71
N PRO A 84 9.62 16.16 -39.60
CA PRO A 84 10.27 16.37 -40.90
C PRO A 84 11.71 16.91 -40.80
N SER A 85 12.12 17.42 -39.64
CA SER A 85 13.50 17.93 -39.40
C SER A 85 14.27 17.24 -38.27
N SER A 86 13.90 16.03 -37.84
CA SER A 86 14.69 15.27 -36.86
C SER A 86 15.57 14.19 -37.54
N GLN A 87 16.78 14.62 -37.90
CA GLN A 87 18.02 13.84 -37.74
C GLN A 87 18.44 13.74 -36.25
N PHE A 88 17.57 14.13 -35.32
CA PHE A 88 17.78 13.90 -33.90
C PHE A 88 17.28 12.50 -33.55
N VAL A 89 18.26 11.63 -33.34
CA VAL A 89 18.26 10.43 -32.50
C VAL A 89 16.87 9.84 -32.32
N VAL A 90 16.62 8.77 -33.07
CA VAL A 90 15.72 7.71 -32.64
C VAL A 90 16.19 7.30 -31.24
N GLU A 91 15.65 7.91 -30.19
CA GLU A 91 15.63 7.33 -28.85
C GLU A 91 14.71 6.13 -28.94
N SER A 92 15.23 5.07 -29.55
CA SER A 92 14.80 3.72 -29.32
C SER A 92 14.79 3.51 -27.81
N GLU A 93 13.62 3.21 -27.28
CA GLU A 93 13.47 2.35 -26.11
C GLU A 93 14.30 2.76 -24.86
N VAL A 94 13.98 3.90 -24.23
CA VAL A 94 14.39 4.18 -22.84
C VAL A 94 13.70 3.24 -21.81
N SER A 95 13.17 2.10 -22.26
CA SER A 95 12.41 1.15 -21.44
C SER A 95 13.13 -0.15 -21.12
N SER A 96 14.27 -0.47 -21.76
CA SER A 96 15.05 -1.68 -21.48
C SER A 96 16.16 -1.43 -20.46
N ASP A 97 17.04 -0.46 -20.68
CA ASP A 97 18.22 -0.19 -19.83
C ASP A 97 17.87 0.06 -18.35
N ALA A 98 16.93 0.97 -18.08
CA ALA A 98 16.52 1.30 -16.71
C ALA A 98 15.81 0.13 -15.99
N THR A 99 15.27 -0.86 -16.73
CA THR A 99 14.65 -2.03 -16.09
C THR A 99 15.67 -3.08 -15.69
N GLU A 100 16.74 -3.25 -16.46
CA GLU A 100 17.84 -4.14 -16.13
C GLU A 100 18.60 -3.62 -14.89
N ASP A 101 18.89 -2.32 -14.84
CA ASP A 101 19.53 -1.66 -13.68
C ASP A 101 18.74 -1.86 -12.37
N MET A 102 17.41 -1.79 -12.42
CA MET A 102 16.59 -1.98 -11.23
C MET A 102 16.54 -3.45 -10.79
N THR A 103 16.46 -4.40 -11.72
CA THR A 103 16.49 -5.83 -11.37
C THR A 103 17.84 -6.26 -10.80
N THR A 104 18.95 -5.72 -11.33
CA THR A 104 20.28 -5.98 -10.78
C THR A 104 20.43 -5.38 -9.39
N PHE A 105 19.86 -4.19 -9.13
CA PHE A 105 19.78 -3.62 -7.78
C PHE A 105 19.08 -4.57 -6.80
N PHE A 106 17.88 -5.08 -7.11
CA PHE A 106 17.16 -6.00 -6.22
C PHE A 106 17.97 -7.28 -5.94
N ASN A 107 18.58 -7.88 -6.96
CA ASN A 107 19.40 -9.07 -6.80
C ASN A 107 20.63 -8.80 -5.92
N GLN A 108 21.29 -7.65 -6.10
CA GLN A 108 22.40 -7.23 -5.24
C GLN A 108 21.96 -6.98 -3.80
N THR A 109 20.80 -6.35 -3.59
CA THR A 109 20.24 -6.15 -2.26
C THR A 109 19.92 -7.48 -1.57
N SER A 110 19.26 -8.41 -2.27
CA SER A 110 19.00 -9.76 -1.74
C SER A 110 20.28 -10.50 -1.40
N ALA A 111 21.29 -10.48 -2.28
CA ALA A 111 22.60 -11.10 -2.01
C ALA A 111 23.30 -10.48 -0.78
N ARG A 112 23.18 -9.16 -0.57
CA ARG A 112 23.68 -8.50 0.65
C ARG A 112 22.93 -9.00 1.89
N LEU A 113 21.60 -9.13 1.82
CA LEU A 113 20.78 -9.63 2.93
C LEU A 113 21.08 -11.11 3.27
N GLU A 114 21.46 -11.94 2.31
CA GLU A 114 21.87 -13.34 2.57
C GLU A 114 23.10 -13.45 3.47
N THR A 115 23.95 -12.41 3.50
CA THR A 115 25.13 -12.39 4.38
C THR A 115 24.79 -12.16 5.85
N LEU A 116 23.56 -11.73 6.17
CA LEU A 116 23.15 -11.34 7.53
C LEU A 116 23.36 -12.44 8.58
N GLY A 117 23.12 -13.71 8.22
CA GLY A 117 23.28 -14.82 9.17
C GLY A 117 24.72 -15.11 9.60
N ARG A 118 25.72 -14.45 8.98
CA ARG A 118 27.15 -14.59 9.30
C ARG A 118 27.74 -13.37 10.01
N LEU A 119 26.99 -12.29 10.12
CA LEU A 119 27.45 -11.02 10.66
C LEU A 119 27.13 -10.91 12.15
N ASP A 120 27.90 -10.10 12.87
CA ASP A 120 27.58 -9.70 14.23
C ASP A 120 26.28 -8.85 14.25
N ASP A 121 25.52 -8.92 15.34
CA ASP A 121 24.19 -8.28 15.44
C ASP A 121 24.23 -6.76 15.18
N SER A 122 25.27 -6.07 15.66
CA SER A 122 25.45 -4.63 15.41
C SER A 122 25.69 -4.29 13.94
N VAL A 123 26.49 -5.11 13.24
CA VAL A 123 26.80 -4.94 11.83
C VAL A 123 25.59 -5.30 10.97
N ALA A 124 24.88 -6.37 11.33
CA ALA A 124 23.63 -6.77 10.70
C ALA A 124 22.57 -5.66 10.80
N GLN A 125 22.38 -5.07 11.99
CA GLN A 125 21.46 -3.95 12.18
C GLN A 125 21.84 -2.73 11.34
N HIS A 126 23.12 -2.39 11.26
CA HIS A 126 23.59 -1.27 10.41
C HIS A 126 23.33 -1.54 8.92
N LEU A 127 23.58 -2.76 8.44
CA LEU A 127 23.30 -3.15 7.05
C LEU A 127 21.80 -3.07 6.73
N LEU A 128 20.95 -3.54 7.65
CA LEU A 128 19.49 -3.43 7.52
C LEU A 128 19.05 -1.95 7.45
N GLN A 129 19.60 -1.07 8.29
CA GLN A 129 19.29 0.36 8.27
C GLN A 129 19.70 1.06 6.97
N MET A 130 20.87 0.71 6.42
CA MET A 130 21.30 1.24 5.12
C MET A 130 20.38 0.76 4.01
N THR A 131 20.06 -0.53 4.00
CA THR A 131 19.15 -1.12 3.01
C THR A 131 17.76 -0.47 3.05
N LEU A 132 17.25 -0.11 4.23
CA LEU A 132 15.99 0.60 4.36
C LEU A 132 16.00 1.97 3.67
N LYS A 133 17.08 2.74 3.81
CA LYS A 133 17.21 4.05 3.17
C LYS A 133 17.26 3.93 1.66
N ASP A 134 18.02 2.96 1.15
CA ASP A 134 18.14 2.71 -0.29
C ASP A 134 16.77 2.31 -0.87
N LEU A 135 16.04 1.42 -0.20
CA LEU A 135 14.71 0.98 -0.65
C LEU A 135 13.64 2.06 -0.52
N ASP A 136 13.70 2.91 0.50
CA ASP A 136 12.81 4.06 0.63
C ASP A 136 13.01 5.03 -0.54
N HIS A 137 14.28 5.29 -0.91
CA HIS A 137 14.58 6.13 -2.07
C HIS A 137 14.04 5.52 -3.36
N VAL A 138 14.29 4.23 -3.60
CA VAL A 138 13.78 3.52 -4.78
C VAL A 138 12.25 3.51 -4.85
N SER A 139 11.57 3.33 -3.72
CA SER A 139 10.10 3.32 -3.69
C SER A 139 9.50 4.66 -4.15
N LYS A 140 10.17 5.78 -3.86
CA LYS A 140 9.76 7.14 -4.19
C LYS A 140 10.02 7.55 -5.64
N LEU A 141 10.86 6.82 -6.36
CA LEU A 141 11.17 7.12 -7.77
C LEU A 141 10.01 6.82 -8.73
N GLY A 142 8.85 6.36 -8.24
CA GLY A 142 7.63 6.19 -9.05
C GLY A 142 7.77 5.17 -10.18
N THR A 143 8.73 4.25 -10.07
CA THR A 143 9.03 3.24 -11.08
C THR A 143 8.03 2.08 -11.04
N LYS A 144 8.04 1.25 -12.09
CA LYS A 144 7.27 -0.01 -12.14
C LYS A 144 7.57 -0.99 -11.00
N PHE A 145 8.68 -0.79 -10.27
CA PHE A 145 9.10 -1.64 -9.15
C PHE A 145 8.83 -1.02 -7.77
N SER A 146 8.12 0.11 -7.69
CA SER A 146 7.83 0.81 -6.43
C SER A 146 7.17 -0.12 -5.39
N ALA A 147 6.20 -0.95 -5.79
CA ALA A 147 5.54 -1.91 -4.90
C ALA A 147 6.51 -3.00 -4.39
N SER A 148 7.42 -3.51 -5.22
CA SER A 148 8.43 -4.49 -4.79
C SER A 148 9.44 -3.86 -3.82
N ALA A 149 9.86 -2.62 -4.07
CA ALA A 149 10.73 -1.87 -3.17
C ALA A 149 10.05 -1.61 -1.82
N GLU A 150 8.78 -1.20 -1.83
CA GLU A 150 8.03 -0.95 -0.60
C GLU A 150 7.79 -2.25 0.19
N PHE A 151 7.50 -3.37 -0.49
CA PHE A 151 7.39 -4.67 0.15
C PHE A 151 8.71 -5.06 0.84
N MET A 152 9.84 -4.97 0.11
CA MET A 152 11.14 -5.30 0.68
C MET A 152 11.50 -4.35 1.83
N HIS A 153 11.19 -3.07 1.70
CA HIS A 153 11.41 -2.08 2.76
C HIS A 153 10.66 -2.46 4.03
N LYS A 154 9.34 -2.74 3.93
CA LYS A 154 8.52 -3.15 5.07
C LYS A 154 9.02 -4.45 5.69
N PHE A 155 9.41 -5.43 4.88
CA PHE A 155 9.95 -6.69 5.38
C PHE A 155 11.29 -6.51 6.12
N VAL A 156 12.23 -5.77 5.54
CA VAL A 156 13.52 -5.43 6.16
C VAL A 156 13.29 -4.64 7.46
N GLN A 157 12.28 -3.77 7.51
CA GLN A 157 11.89 -3.04 8.71
C GLN A 157 11.42 -3.99 9.81
N CYS A 158 10.60 -4.99 9.49
CA CYS A 158 10.22 -6.05 10.43
C CYS A 158 11.45 -6.78 10.98
N GLN A 159 12.40 -7.18 10.12
CA GLN A 159 13.61 -7.90 10.55
C GLN A 159 14.49 -7.06 11.48
N LEU A 160 14.69 -5.78 11.15
CA LEU A 160 15.46 -4.85 11.99
C LEU A 160 14.81 -4.66 13.36
N MET A 161 13.51 -4.36 13.38
CA MET A 161 12.78 -4.18 14.63
C MET A 161 12.79 -5.46 15.48
N LEU A 162 12.62 -6.63 14.85
CA LEU A 162 12.67 -7.90 15.56
C LEU A 162 14.05 -8.19 16.16
N SER A 163 15.15 -7.99 15.41
CA SER A 163 16.52 -8.14 15.94
C SER A 163 16.79 -7.19 17.12
N GLN A 164 16.31 -5.93 17.03
CA GLN A 164 16.44 -4.96 18.11
C GLN A 164 15.64 -5.35 19.36
N VAL A 165 14.46 -5.94 19.20
CA VAL A 165 13.66 -6.41 20.35
C VAL A 165 14.30 -7.66 20.95
N VAL A 166 14.65 -8.65 20.13
CA VAL A 166 15.25 -9.92 20.59
C VAL A 166 16.55 -9.66 21.35
N SER A 167 17.46 -8.84 20.83
CA SER A 167 18.70 -8.48 21.52
C SER A 167 18.44 -7.87 22.90
N LYS A 168 17.50 -6.92 23.00
CA LYS A 168 17.12 -6.30 24.29
C LYS A 168 16.46 -7.29 25.24
N THR A 169 15.58 -8.16 24.75
CA THR A 169 14.89 -9.16 25.57
C THR A 169 15.83 -10.23 26.11
N ILE A 170 16.86 -10.63 25.35
CA ILE A 170 17.88 -11.58 25.81
C ILE A 170 18.75 -10.96 26.93
N HIS A 171 19.13 -9.69 26.79
CA HIS A 171 20.06 -9.04 27.70
C HIS A 171 19.42 -8.48 28.99
N PHE A 172 18.12 -8.16 28.98
CA PHE A 172 17.45 -7.56 30.12
C PHE A 172 16.31 -8.43 30.66
N PHE A 173 16.34 -8.71 31.97
CA PHE A 173 15.12 -8.95 32.73
C PHE A 173 14.32 -7.63 32.70
N CYS A 174 13.35 -7.53 31.79
CA CYS A 174 12.71 -6.26 31.43
C CYS A 174 12.12 -5.53 32.64
N GLU A 175 12.59 -4.30 32.88
CA GLU A 175 11.88 -3.33 33.70
C GLU A 175 10.55 -2.93 33.04
N MET A 176 9.54 -2.63 33.85
CA MET A 176 8.15 -2.43 33.39
C MET A 176 8.00 -1.40 32.25
N SER A 177 8.76 -0.30 32.30
CA SER A 177 8.73 0.78 31.31
C SER A 177 9.37 0.40 29.96
N THR A 178 10.47 -0.37 30.00
CA THR A 178 11.12 -0.88 28.79
C THR A 178 10.24 -1.89 28.06
N SER A 179 9.48 -2.70 28.81
CA SER A 179 8.54 -3.67 28.25
C SER A 179 7.49 -3.01 27.35
N ASP A 180 6.92 -1.86 27.73
CA ASP A 180 5.89 -1.18 26.93
C ASP A 180 6.43 -0.70 25.56
N THR A 181 7.69 -0.25 25.53
CA THR A 181 8.34 0.15 24.26
C THR A 181 8.65 -1.04 23.35
N LEU A 182 8.97 -2.20 23.94
CA LEU A 182 9.20 -3.44 23.19
C LEU A 182 7.89 -4.03 22.66
N MET A 183 6.85 -4.05 23.50
CA MET A 183 5.50 -4.48 23.14
C MET A 183 4.94 -3.65 21.98
N SER A 184 5.04 -2.32 22.04
CA SER A 184 4.61 -1.44 20.93
C SER A 184 5.44 -1.64 19.65
N SER A 185 6.74 -1.93 19.78
CA SER A 185 7.58 -2.30 18.64
C SER A 185 7.13 -3.63 18.01
N LEU A 186 6.78 -4.63 18.82
CA LEU A 186 6.28 -5.91 18.35
C LEU A 186 4.89 -5.80 17.73
N ASP A 187 3.97 -5.03 18.33
CA ASP A 187 2.65 -4.74 17.74
C ASP A 187 2.81 -4.10 16.36
N LYS A 188 3.79 -3.21 16.19
CA LYS A 188 4.13 -2.65 14.87
C LYS A 188 4.69 -3.70 13.91
N VAL A 189 5.52 -4.64 14.36
CA VAL A 189 5.99 -5.76 13.52
C VAL A 189 4.80 -6.62 13.08
N LEU A 190 3.89 -6.97 13.99
CA LEU A 190 2.69 -7.74 13.67
C LEU A 190 1.83 -7.00 12.64
N LEU A 191 1.56 -5.70 12.85
CA LEU A 191 0.84 -4.85 11.90
C LEU A 191 1.49 -4.84 10.50
N LEU A 192 2.81 -4.63 10.44
CA LEU A 192 3.54 -4.63 9.16
C LEU A 192 3.49 -5.99 8.46
N THR A 193 3.54 -7.10 9.19
CA THR A 193 3.40 -8.42 8.57
C THR A 193 2.00 -8.68 8.04
N GLU A 194 0.95 -8.15 8.66
CA GLU A 194 -0.42 -8.20 8.12
C GLU A 194 -0.55 -7.33 6.88
N GLU A 195 0.09 -6.15 6.86
CA GLU A 195 0.17 -5.30 5.68
C GLU A 195 0.86 -6.00 4.51
N LEU A 196 1.99 -6.68 4.75
CA LEU A 196 2.72 -7.43 3.74
C LEU A 196 1.85 -8.55 3.13
N GLU A 197 1.00 -9.20 3.92
CA GLU A 197 0.12 -10.26 3.46
C GLU A 197 -1.09 -9.74 2.67
N LYS A 198 -1.72 -8.65 3.14
CA LYS A 198 -3.03 -8.21 2.62
C LYS A 198 -2.96 -7.09 1.58
N LEU A 199 -1.93 -6.25 1.61
CA LEU A 199 -1.81 -5.09 0.70
C LEU A 199 -1.09 -5.41 -0.62
N PHE A 200 -0.33 -6.50 -0.68
CA PHE A 200 0.51 -6.80 -1.83
C PHE A 200 -0.03 -8.01 -2.59
N LEU A 201 -0.19 -7.83 -3.89
CA LEU A 201 -0.58 -8.87 -4.84
C LEU A 201 0.64 -9.36 -5.61
N GLY A 202 0.64 -10.65 -5.96
CA GLY A 202 1.72 -11.29 -6.72
C GLY A 202 2.87 -11.82 -5.86
N VAL A 203 2.74 -11.76 -4.53
CA VAL A 203 3.72 -12.29 -3.57
C VAL A 203 3.80 -13.81 -3.73
N GLY A 204 5.00 -14.33 -3.90
CA GLY A 204 5.26 -15.76 -4.01
C GLY A 204 5.00 -16.48 -2.68
N VAL A 205 4.73 -17.77 -2.77
CA VAL A 205 4.41 -18.59 -1.59
C VAL A 205 5.60 -18.70 -0.62
N SER A 206 6.82 -18.75 -1.15
CA SER A 206 8.05 -18.73 -0.33
C SER A 206 8.20 -17.42 0.44
N GLU A 207 7.91 -16.29 -0.21
CA GLU A 207 8.02 -14.95 0.37
C GLU A 207 6.95 -14.75 1.45
N LEU A 208 5.70 -15.19 1.20
CA LEU A 208 4.64 -15.24 2.21
C LEU A 208 4.99 -16.17 3.38
N GLY A 209 5.63 -17.30 3.10
CA GLY A 209 6.18 -18.19 4.13
C GLY A 209 7.12 -17.46 5.09
N LEU A 210 8.02 -16.62 4.57
CA LEU A 210 8.92 -15.80 5.41
C LEU A 210 8.16 -14.74 6.23
N VAL A 211 7.11 -14.13 5.67
CA VAL A 211 6.25 -13.18 6.40
C VAL A 211 5.54 -13.88 7.58
N HIS A 212 4.95 -15.06 7.35
CA HIS A 212 4.31 -15.84 8.42
C HIS A 212 5.30 -16.31 9.49
N GLN A 213 6.51 -16.73 9.09
CA GLN A 213 7.58 -17.09 10.03
C GLN A 213 8.01 -15.89 10.88
N THR A 214 8.16 -14.72 10.27
CA THR A 214 8.51 -13.46 10.97
C THR A 214 7.43 -13.08 11.97
N ARG A 215 6.16 -13.20 11.58
CA ARG A 215 5.02 -12.96 12.47
C ARG A 215 5.02 -13.92 13.66
N LEU A 216 5.26 -15.21 13.41
CA LEU A 216 5.34 -16.23 14.46
C LEU A 216 6.49 -15.96 15.45
N LYS A 217 7.67 -15.55 14.95
CA LYS A 217 8.79 -15.13 15.82
C LYS A 217 8.43 -13.92 16.68
N ALA A 218 7.86 -12.87 16.07
CA ALA A 218 7.45 -11.67 16.81
C ALA A 218 6.42 -12.00 17.90
N SER A 219 5.45 -12.85 17.59
CA SER A 219 4.48 -13.38 18.55
C SER A 219 5.09 -14.25 19.65
N ALA A 220 6.14 -15.02 19.36
CA ALA A 220 6.85 -15.79 20.38
C ALA A 220 7.54 -14.87 21.39
N VAL A 221 8.18 -13.80 20.91
CA VAL A 221 8.78 -12.78 21.78
C VAL A 221 7.70 -12.02 22.55
N MET A 222 6.60 -11.64 21.89
CA MET A 222 5.44 -11.02 22.54
C MET A 222 4.90 -11.88 23.68
N LEU A 223 4.76 -13.19 23.45
CA LEU A 223 4.31 -14.13 24.47
C LEU A 223 5.23 -14.10 25.70
N THR A 224 6.55 -14.11 25.52
CA THR A 224 7.45 -14.05 26.69
C THR A 224 7.30 -12.77 27.51
N LEU A 225 7.04 -11.62 26.88
CA LEU A 225 6.81 -10.37 27.57
C LEU A 225 5.45 -10.35 28.29
N VAL A 226 4.40 -10.91 27.68
CA VAL A 226 3.05 -11.02 28.27
C VAL A 226 3.05 -11.96 29.47
N LEU A 227 3.70 -13.12 29.36
CA LEU A 227 3.76 -14.11 30.44
C LEU A 227 4.48 -13.61 31.70
N CYS A 228 5.34 -12.60 31.58
CA CYS A 228 5.96 -11.94 32.72
C CYS A 228 5.05 -10.93 33.44
N ARG A 229 3.90 -10.56 32.85
CA ARG A 229 3.05 -9.45 33.32
C ARG A 229 1.62 -9.84 33.67
N CYS A 230 1.08 -10.87 33.03
CA CYS A 230 -0.33 -11.23 33.11
C CYS A 230 -0.64 -12.29 34.17
N ASP A 231 -1.90 -12.31 34.62
CA ASP A 231 -2.43 -13.36 35.50
C ASP A 231 -2.45 -14.73 34.80
N GLU A 232 -2.61 -15.82 35.58
CA GLU A 232 -2.56 -17.20 35.07
C GLU A 232 -3.61 -17.48 33.98
N ALA A 233 -4.80 -16.88 34.08
CA ALA A 233 -5.87 -17.04 33.10
C ALA A 233 -5.55 -16.37 31.75
N GLU A 234 -5.07 -15.13 31.78
CA GLU A 234 -4.67 -14.38 30.57
C GLU A 234 -3.44 -15.01 29.92
N SER A 235 -2.49 -15.46 30.73
CA SER A 235 -1.30 -16.19 30.29
C SER A 235 -1.66 -17.49 29.57
N SER A 236 -2.62 -18.25 30.12
CA SER A 236 -3.10 -19.48 29.49
C SER A 236 -3.82 -19.21 28.17
N GLN A 237 -4.61 -18.13 28.09
CA GLN A 237 -5.23 -17.72 26.83
C GLN A 237 -4.20 -17.31 25.78
N ALA A 238 -3.19 -16.53 26.17
CA ALA A 238 -2.10 -16.13 25.30
C ALA A 238 -1.33 -17.34 24.73
N CYS A 239 -1.06 -18.35 25.56
CA CYS A 239 -0.45 -19.61 25.11
C CYS A 239 -1.32 -20.35 24.09
N ARG A 240 -2.64 -20.47 24.34
CA ARG A 240 -3.56 -21.12 23.39
C ARG A 240 -3.62 -20.38 22.04
N ASN A 241 -3.71 -19.05 22.07
CA ASN A 241 -3.69 -18.23 20.85
C ASN A 241 -2.38 -18.42 20.06
N PHE A 242 -1.24 -18.46 20.76
CA PHE A 242 0.06 -18.72 20.14
C PHE A 242 0.13 -20.11 19.50
N LEU A 243 -0.31 -21.16 20.19
CA LEU A 243 -0.32 -22.53 19.67
C LEU A 243 -1.25 -22.68 18.44
N GLN A 244 -2.42 -22.02 18.45
CA GLN A 244 -3.31 -22.01 17.28
C GLN A 244 -2.65 -21.34 16.07
N MET A 245 -2.00 -20.19 16.26
CA MET A 245 -1.26 -19.52 15.20
C MET A 245 -0.09 -20.39 14.71
N MET A 246 0.63 -21.04 15.62
CA MET A 246 1.71 -21.96 15.31
C MET A 246 1.24 -23.10 14.40
N GLN A 247 0.12 -23.75 14.74
CA GLN A 247 -0.48 -24.81 13.93
C GLN A 247 -0.92 -24.31 12.55
N HIS A 248 -1.48 -23.10 12.46
CA HIS A 248 -1.86 -22.49 11.18
C HIS A 248 -0.64 -22.27 10.27
N VAL A 249 0.44 -21.69 10.83
CA VAL A 249 1.70 -21.45 10.09
C VAL A 249 2.36 -22.77 9.71
N GLN A 250 2.40 -23.76 10.60
CA GLN A 250 2.95 -25.09 10.31
C GLN A 250 2.21 -25.75 9.14
N LYS A 251 0.87 -25.78 9.18
CA LYS A 251 0.03 -26.30 8.08
C LYS A 251 0.33 -25.59 6.76
N PHE A 252 0.40 -24.27 6.76
CA PHE A 252 0.72 -23.49 5.57
C PHE A 252 2.11 -23.84 5.01
N LEU A 253 3.13 -23.97 5.85
CA LEU A 253 4.49 -24.28 5.41
C LEU A 253 4.62 -25.72 4.88
N THR A 254 3.93 -26.68 5.51
CA THR A 254 3.89 -28.08 5.06
C THR A 254 3.19 -28.23 3.71
N ILE A 255 2.05 -27.56 3.49
CA ILE A 255 1.31 -27.62 2.21
C ILE A 255 2.17 -27.07 1.07
N ASN A 256 2.95 -26.03 1.36
CA ASN A 256 3.68 -25.29 0.35
C ASN A 256 5.17 -25.68 0.23
N ASN A 257 5.63 -26.68 0.99
CA ASN A 257 7.04 -27.11 1.06
C ASN A 257 8.04 -25.96 1.26
N ALA A 258 7.66 -24.97 2.07
CA ALA A 258 8.50 -23.80 2.33
C ALA A 258 9.59 -24.12 3.35
N THR A 259 10.77 -23.48 3.21
CA THR A 259 11.90 -23.69 4.11
C THR A 259 11.61 -23.14 5.50
N LEU A 260 11.80 -23.97 6.52
CA LEU A 260 11.70 -23.56 7.92
C LEU A 260 12.99 -22.92 8.40
N ASP A 261 12.84 -21.83 9.16
CA ASP A 261 13.94 -21.26 9.92
C ASP A 261 14.44 -22.20 11.02
N ARG A 262 15.70 -22.02 11.45
CA ARG A 262 16.32 -22.84 12.51
C ARG A 262 15.53 -22.78 13.82
N PHE A 263 15.17 -21.57 14.26
CA PHE A 263 14.37 -21.36 15.47
C PHE A 263 13.02 -22.11 15.39
N LEU A 264 12.32 -22.00 14.26
CA LEU A 264 11.01 -22.62 14.10
C LEU A 264 11.07 -24.14 13.95
N SER A 265 12.12 -24.65 13.30
CA SER A 265 12.37 -26.09 13.19
C SER A 265 12.53 -26.72 14.57
N GLU A 266 13.33 -26.10 15.44
CA GLU A 266 13.50 -26.58 16.82
C GLU A 266 12.21 -26.43 17.62
N LEU A 267 11.54 -25.27 17.54
CA LEU A 267 10.30 -25.02 18.27
C LEU A 267 9.21 -26.02 17.90
N PHE A 268 9.01 -26.31 16.60
CA PHE A 268 8.03 -27.29 16.13
C PHE A 268 8.39 -28.70 16.58
N SER A 269 9.67 -29.08 16.53
CA SER A 269 10.10 -30.40 16.99
C SER A 269 9.84 -30.63 18.47
N LYS A 270 9.98 -29.60 19.30
CA LYS A 270 9.77 -29.66 20.76
C LYS A 270 8.30 -29.57 21.16
N LEU A 271 7.42 -29.07 20.28
CA LEU A 271 5.99 -28.86 20.52
C LEU A 271 5.08 -29.79 19.69
N ASP A 272 5.64 -30.74 18.96
CA ASP A 272 4.86 -31.65 18.13
C ASP A 272 3.91 -32.50 18.99
N GLY A 273 2.61 -32.46 18.65
CA GLY A 273 1.57 -33.19 19.37
C GLY A 273 1.17 -32.66 20.75
N VAL A 274 1.62 -31.46 21.16
CA VAL A 274 1.23 -30.88 22.47
C VAL A 274 0.07 -29.90 22.33
N GLU A 275 -1.10 -30.26 22.84
CA GLU A 275 -2.31 -29.42 22.80
C GLU A 275 -2.35 -28.37 23.92
N ASP A 276 -1.86 -28.71 25.12
CA ASP A 276 -1.81 -27.82 26.28
C ASP A 276 -0.42 -27.81 26.94
N VAL A 277 0.27 -26.68 26.84
CA VAL A 277 1.58 -26.45 27.48
C VAL A 277 1.40 -25.47 28.64
N LYS A 278 1.95 -25.81 29.82
CA LYS A 278 1.99 -24.86 30.94
C LYS A 278 2.75 -23.58 30.52
N PRO A 279 2.25 -22.38 30.82
CA PRO A 279 2.87 -21.13 30.36
C PRO A 279 4.36 -21.00 30.70
N VAL A 280 4.76 -21.45 31.88
CA VAL A 280 6.16 -21.44 32.33
C VAL A 280 7.08 -22.32 31.47
N VAL A 281 6.58 -23.46 31.00
CA VAL A 281 7.35 -24.38 30.14
C VAL A 281 7.52 -23.76 28.76
N LEU A 282 6.44 -23.20 28.20
CA LEU A 282 6.48 -22.53 26.90
C LEU A 282 7.39 -21.31 26.92
N HIS A 283 7.33 -20.50 27.99
CA HIS A 283 8.23 -19.37 28.20
C HIS A 283 9.70 -19.80 28.15
N LYS A 284 10.08 -20.82 28.92
CA LYS A 284 11.46 -21.33 28.98
C LYS A 284 11.92 -21.88 27.63
N LEU A 285 11.05 -22.59 26.92
CA LEU A 285 11.34 -23.13 25.61
C LEU A 285 11.71 -22.02 24.62
N VAL A 286 10.82 -21.03 24.49
CA VAL A 286 11.03 -19.88 23.60
C VAL A 286 12.28 -19.12 24.02
N GLN A 287 12.45 -18.82 25.31
CA GLN A 287 13.58 -18.06 25.84
C GLN A 287 14.93 -18.73 25.56
N ASN A 288 15.03 -20.05 25.71
CA ASN A 288 16.28 -20.78 25.43
C ASN A 288 16.65 -20.71 23.94
N ASP A 289 15.65 -20.78 23.07
CA ASP A 289 15.85 -20.84 21.62
C ASP A 289 15.87 -19.43 20.98
N MET A 290 15.61 -18.35 21.73
CA MET A 290 15.59 -16.97 21.18
C MET A 290 16.89 -16.57 20.50
N SER A 291 18.03 -17.08 20.96
CA SER A 291 19.34 -16.81 20.35
C SER A 291 19.47 -17.34 18.92
N LEU A 292 18.60 -18.27 18.51
CA LEU A 292 18.54 -18.82 17.17
C LEU A 292 17.77 -17.90 16.19
N MET A 293 17.06 -16.88 16.69
CA MET A 293 16.32 -15.94 15.85
C MET A 293 17.28 -15.02 15.09
N GLN A 294 17.55 -15.35 13.83
CA GLN A 294 18.36 -14.50 12.96
C GLN A 294 17.48 -13.77 11.93
N PRO A 295 17.91 -12.57 11.47
CA PRO A 295 17.29 -11.88 10.36
C PRO A 295 17.26 -12.75 9.09
N GLN A 296 16.11 -12.81 8.44
CA GLN A 296 15.95 -13.59 7.20
C GLN A 296 16.12 -12.71 5.97
N ALA A 297 16.77 -13.27 4.94
CA ALA A 297 16.88 -12.63 3.64
C ALA A 297 15.62 -12.88 2.80
N LEU A 298 15.25 -11.89 1.98
CA LEU A 298 14.13 -11.97 1.06
C LEU A 298 14.65 -11.82 -0.37
N HIS A 299 14.20 -12.70 -1.26
CA HIS A 299 14.42 -12.60 -2.70
C HIS A 299 13.07 -12.40 -3.40
N ILE A 300 12.85 -11.21 -3.96
CA ILE A 300 11.62 -10.90 -4.68
C ILE A 300 11.84 -11.27 -6.14
N SER A 301 11.19 -12.34 -6.57
CA SER A 301 11.31 -12.83 -7.96
C SER A 301 10.22 -12.24 -8.86
N ASN A 302 9.10 -11.83 -8.26
CA ASN A 302 7.89 -11.43 -8.95
C ASN A 302 7.68 -9.92 -8.97
N ARG A 303 6.96 -9.45 -9.99
CA ARG A 303 6.43 -8.08 -10.02
C ARG A 303 5.25 -7.99 -9.07
N LEU A 304 5.43 -7.23 -7.99
CA LEU A 304 4.38 -7.01 -7.00
C LEU A 304 3.51 -5.83 -7.40
N CYS A 305 2.26 -5.85 -6.98
CA CYS A 305 1.37 -4.70 -7.05
C CYS A 305 0.82 -4.41 -5.66
N LYS A 306 0.81 -3.15 -5.26
CA LYS A 306 0.26 -2.73 -3.98
C LYS A 306 -1.16 -2.21 -4.16
N VAL A 307 -2.05 -2.53 -3.23
CA VAL A 307 -3.38 -1.94 -3.13
C VAL A 307 -3.24 -0.43 -2.95
N GLU A 308 -3.85 0.32 -3.86
CA GLU A 308 -3.84 1.79 -3.83
C GLU A 308 -5.26 2.31 -3.83
N VAL A 309 -5.56 3.19 -2.88
CA VAL A 309 -6.87 3.82 -2.76
C VAL A 309 -6.69 5.33 -2.71
N ILE A 310 -7.31 6.01 -3.67
CA ILE A 310 -7.29 7.47 -3.79
C ILE A 310 -8.72 7.95 -3.64
N ILE A 311 -8.97 8.77 -2.61
CA ILE A 311 -10.24 9.45 -2.40
C ILE A 311 -10.21 10.76 -3.19
N HIS A 312 -11.15 10.93 -4.12
CA HIS A 312 -11.32 12.14 -4.93
C HIS A 312 -12.29 13.11 -4.26
N GLU A 313 -13.38 12.59 -3.70
CA GLU A 313 -14.35 13.35 -2.91
C GLU A 313 -14.62 12.60 -1.60
N PRO A 314 -14.74 13.28 -0.45
CA PRO A 314 -14.68 14.73 -0.26
C PRO A 314 -13.28 15.32 -0.44
N THR A 315 -13.18 16.58 -0.85
CA THR A 315 -11.89 17.28 -0.99
C THR A 315 -11.49 17.88 0.35
N ARG A 316 -10.19 17.81 0.71
CA ARG A 316 -9.64 18.28 2.01
C ARG A 316 -9.85 19.77 2.32
N THR A 317 -10.39 20.57 1.39
CA THR A 317 -10.25 22.03 1.37
C THR A 317 -11.58 22.81 1.38
N SER A 318 -12.73 22.17 1.57
CA SER A 318 -13.98 22.92 1.63
C SER A 318 -14.16 23.57 3.02
N ASP A 319 -13.95 24.88 3.12
CA ASP A 319 -14.26 25.68 4.32
C ASP A 319 -15.76 25.72 4.65
N ASN A 320 -16.62 25.29 3.72
CA ASN A 320 -18.05 25.24 3.97
C ASN A 320 -18.40 23.96 4.75
N PRO A 321 -18.90 24.08 6.00
CA PRO A 321 -19.24 22.92 6.80
C PRO A 321 -20.45 22.19 6.23
N LEU A 322 -20.39 20.85 6.18
CA LEU A 322 -21.55 20.01 5.92
C LEU A 322 -22.52 20.15 7.09
N LYS A 323 -23.69 20.74 6.83
CA LYS A 323 -24.71 21.02 7.86
C LYS A 323 -25.73 19.89 7.93
N PHE A 324 -25.88 19.25 9.08
CA PHE A 324 -26.96 18.28 9.32
C PHE A 324 -27.59 18.45 10.69
N THR A 325 -28.82 17.98 10.86
CA THR A 325 -29.55 18.11 12.12
C THR A 325 -29.09 17.05 13.12
N ALA A 326 -28.73 17.45 14.34
CA ALA A 326 -28.29 16.55 15.39
C ALA A 326 -29.29 15.42 15.64
N GLY A 327 -28.79 14.18 15.77
CA GLY A 327 -29.63 12.99 15.94
C GLY A 327 -30.25 12.43 14.65
N LEU A 328 -30.06 13.10 13.50
CA LEU A 328 -30.40 12.56 12.17
C LEU A 328 -29.16 12.13 11.41
N THR A 329 -29.37 11.25 10.43
CA THR A 329 -28.32 10.77 9.53
C THR A 329 -28.05 11.78 8.42
N ALA A 330 -26.78 12.11 8.21
CA ALA A 330 -26.31 12.88 7.05
C ALA A 330 -25.63 11.94 6.06
N ALA A 331 -25.84 12.18 4.77
CA ALA A 331 -25.09 11.50 3.72
C ALA A 331 -23.87 12.35 3.33
N LEU A 332 -22.67 11.78 3.45
CA LEU A 332 -21.43 12.35 2.93
C LEU A 332 -21.08 11.62 1.62
N PRO A 333 -21.09 12.29 0.46
CA PRO A 333 -20.65 11.67 -0.78
C PRO A 333 -19.16 11.29 -0.69
N LEU A 334 -18.87 10.05 -1.04
CA LEU A 334 -17.53 9.48 -1.08
C LEU A 334 -17.28 8.90 -2.48
N HIS A 335 -16.32 9.49 -3.18
CA HIS A 335 -15.84 9.01 -4.47
C HIS A 335 -14.37 8.60 -4.34
N ALA A 336 -14.07 7.33 -4.60
CA ALA A 336 -12.70 6.81 -4.53
C ALA A 336 -12.37 5.88 -5.69
N SER A 337 -11.14 5.98 -6.20
CA SER A 337 -10.57 5.00 -7.13
C SER A 337 -9.72 3.99 -6.37
N ILE A 338 -9.99 2.70 -6.59
CA ILE A 338 -9.35 1.57 -5.91
C ILE A 338 -8.64 0.72 -6.97
N ASN A 339 -7.33 0.54 -6.79
CA ASN A 339 -6.48 -0.25 -7.67
C ASN A 339 -5.87 -1.44 -6.92
N ASN A 340 -5.63 -2.52 -7.65
CA ASN A 340 -4.93 -3.72 -7.21
C ASN A 340 -5.63 -4.43 -6.04
N ILE A 341 -6.96 -4.58 -6.09
CA ILE A 341 -7.74 -5.33 -5.10
C ILE A 341 -8.48 -6.51 -5.73
N GLN A 342 -8.48 -7.66 -5.05
CA GLN A 342 -9.18 -8.86 -5.51
C GLN A 342 -10.63 -8.90 -5.04
N ASP A 343 -10.86 -8.67 -3.75
CA ASP A 343 -12.18 -8.67 -3.14
C ASP A 343 -12.50 -7.32 -2.49
N VAL A 344 -13.63 -6.73 -2.90
CA VAL A 344 -14.13 -5.45 -2.36
C VAL A 344 -15.05 -5.64 -1.15
N SER A 345 -15.47 -6.87 -0.87
CA SER A 345 -16.43 -7.18 0.21
C SER A 345 -15.90 -6.88 1.61
N SER A 346 -14.57 -6.87 1.75
CA SER A 346 -13.81 -6.58 2.97
C SER A 346 -13.57 -5.08 3.19
N ILE A 347 -13.85 -4.22 2.20
CA ILE A 347 -13.62 -2.78 2.31
C ILE A 347 -14.74 -2.13 3.16
N ARG A 348 -14.34 -1.26 4.08
CA ARG A 348 -15.24 -0.45 4.92
C ARG A 348 -14.78 1.00 4.91
N ALA A 349 -15.71 1.91 5.16
CA ALA A 349 -15.38 3.31 5.46
C ALA A 349 -15.23 3.48 6.98
N LEU A 350 -14.08 3.95 7.41
CA LEU A 350 -13.80 4.31 8.80
C LEU A 350 -13.99 5.82 8.96
N VAL A 351 -14.93 6.18 9.82
CA VAL A 351 -15.21 7.56 10.23
C VAL A 351 -14.67 7.74 11.65
N LYS A 352 -13.80 8.73 11.86
CA LYS A 352 -13.35 9.14 13.19
C LYS A 352 -13.92 10.51 13.53
N TYR A 353 -14.63 10.56 14.65
CA TYR A 353 -15.25 11.76 15.19
C TYR A 353 -14.27 12.53 16.10
N PRO A 354 -14.53 13.83 16.35
CA PRO A 354 -13.66 14.66 17.19
C PRO A 354 -13.59 14.22 18.65
N ASP A 355 -14.57 13.46 19.13
CA ASP A 355 -14.62 12.86 20.47
C ASP A 355 -13.86 11.53 20.57
N LEU A 356 -13.09 11.18 19.53
CA LEU A 356 -12.36 9.92 19.38
C LEU A 356 -13.26 8.69 19.17
N GLU A 357 -14.57 8.86 19.04
CA GLU A 357 -15.45 7.77 18.63
C GLU A 357 -15.16 7.40 17.17
N THR A 358 -15.18 6.10 16.89
CA THR A 358 -14.95 5.59 15.53
C THR A 358 -16.11 4.75 15.06
N GLN A 359 -16.55 4.97 13.83
CA GLN A 359 -17.63 4.23 13.21
C GLN A 359 -17.13 3.54 11.95
N LEU A 360 -17.33 2.22 11.89
CA LEU A 360 -17.09 1.42 10.70
C LEU A 360 -18.39 1.27 9.91
N VAL A 361 -18.42 1.86 8.71
CA VAL A 361 -19.58 1.84 7.82
C VAL A 361 -19.38 0.76 6.75
N LYS A 362 -20.35 -0.15 6.64
CA LYS A 362 -20.41 -1.16 5.59
C LYS A 362 -20.84 -0.54 4.27
N LEU A 363 -20.05 -0.75 3.23
CA LEU A 363 -20.32 -0.26 1.89
C LEU A 363 -21.21 -1.24 1.13
N ASN A 364 -22.08 -0.72 0.26
CA ASN A 364 -22.90 -1.56 -0.60
C ASN A 364 -22.07 -2.05 -1.79
N PHE A 365 -22.22 -3.32 -2.16
CA PHE A 365 -21.51 -3.89 -3.31
C PHE A 365 -21.89 -3.20 -4.62
N ASN A 366 -23.13 -2.72 -4.75
CA ASN A 366 -23.62 -2.03 -5.95
C ASN A 366 -22.95 -0.67 -6.18
N ASP A 367 -22.31 -0.10 -5.16
CA ASP A 367 -21.62 1.19 -5.26
C ASP A 367 -20.23 1.05 -5.92
N PHE A 368 -19.74 -0.19 -6.06
CA PHE A 368 -18.48 -0.51 -6.72
C PHE A 368 -18.70 -0.75 -8.21
N ARG A 369 -18.17 0.16 -9.04
CA ARG A 369 -18.14 -0.01 -10.50
C ARG A 369 -16.81 -0.63 -10.91
N LYS A 370 -16.86 -1.81 -11.50
CA LYS A 370 -15.66 -2.50 -12.01
C LYS A 370 -15.16 -1.81 -13.29
N LEU A 371 -13.93 -1.30 -13.26
CA LEU A 371 -13.25 -0.69 -14.41
C LEU A 371 -12.29 -1.67 -15.10
N GLY A 372 -11.83 -2.70 -14.39
CA GLY A 372 -10.91 -3.73 -14.88
C GLY A 372 -10.83 -4.92 -13.92
N PRO A 373 -9.93 -5.89 -14.15
CA PRO A 373 -9.84 -7.09 -13.32
C PRO A 373 -9.52 -6.79 -11.85
N LEU A 374 -8.69 -5.77 -11.59
CA LEU A 374 -8.25 -5.36 -10.24
C LEU A 374 -8.49 -3.86 -10.00
N ARG A 375 -9.35 -3.20 -10.79
CA ARG A 375 -9.59 -1.76 -10.70
C ARG A 375 -11.08 -1.49 -10.52
N TYR A 376 -11.41 -0.70 -9.51
CA TYR A 376 -12.77 -0.36 -9.13
C TYR A 376 -12.90 1.14 -8.90
N ASN A 377 -14.08 1.66 -9.19
CA ASN A 377 -14.50 3.01 -8.84
C ASN A 377 -15.64 2.92 -7.84
N LEU A 378 -15.44 3.46 -6.64
CA LEU A 378 -16.43 3.49 -5.57
C LEU A 378 -17.15 4.83 -5.59
N VAL A 379 -18.46 4.82 -5.73
CA VAL A 379 -19.32 6.00 -5.60
C VAL A 379 -20.43 5.68 -4.61
N THR A 380 -20.30 6.17 -3.38
CA THR A 380 -21.20 5.83 -2.27
C THR A 380 -21.49 7.05 -1.40
N ASN A 381 -22.49 6.94 -0.53
CA ASN A 381 -22.80 7.93 0.48
C ASN A 381 -22.51 7.34 1.86
N VAL A 382 -21.48 7.85 2.53
CA VAL A 382 -21.16 7.46 3.90
C VAL A 382 -22.16 8.12 4.84
N ILE A 383 -22.86 7.31 5.62
CA ILE A 383 -23.85 7.80 6.57
C ILE A 383 -23.13 8.25 7.84
N LEU A 384 -23.28 9.52 8.19
CA LEU A 384 -22.79 10.13 9.42
C LEU A 384 -23.97 10.31 10.38
N SER A 385 -23.79 9.94 11.65
CA SER A 385 -24.79 10.21 12.69
C SER A 385 -24.08 10.61 13.97
N HIS A 386 -24.35 11.82 14.46
CA HIS A 386 -23.75 12.31 15.69
C HIS A 386 -24.68 13.21 16.50
N ARG A 387 -24.36 13.36 17.79
CA ARG A 387 -24.98 14.32 18.72
C ARG A 387 -24.61 15.76 18.36
N LEU A 388 -25.34 16.71 18.94
CA LEU A 388 -25.13 18.14 18.74
C LEU A 388 -23.72 18.57 19.21
N TRP A 389 -22.97 19.19 18.31
CA TRP A 389 -21.77 19.96 18.56
C TRP A 389 -22.11 21.46 18.65
N SER A 390 -21.38 22.16 19.52
CA SER A 390 -21.47 23.61 19.67
C SER A 390 -20.85 24.36 18.48
N GLU A 391 -19.86 23.75 17.82
CA GLU A 391 -19.10 24.35 16.72
C GLU A 391 -18.92 23.35 15.57
N PRO A 392 -18.64 23.81 14.35
CA PRO A 392 -18.22 22.92 13.27
C PRO A 392 -16.91 22.19 13.63
N CYS A 393 -16.90 20.87 13.51
CA CYS A 393 -15.74 20.04 13.84
C CYS A 393 -15.24 19.26 12.64
N HIS A 394 -13.94 18.91 12.66
CA HIS A 394 -13.35 18.04 11.65
C HIS A 394 -13.67 16.57 11.95
N VAL A 395 -14.19 15.89 10.93
CA VAL A 395 -14.42 14.45 10.92
C VAL A 395 -13.45 13.83 9.92
N GLU A 396 -12.76 12.78 10.32
CA GLU A 396 -11.84 12.07 9.43
C GLU A 396 -12.54 10.89 8.78
N VAL A 397 -12.47 10.80 7.46
CA VAL A 397 -13.00 9.66 6.69
C VAL A 397 -11.85 8.98 5.96
N SER A 398 -11.76 7.66 6.09
CA SER A 398 -10.76 6.84 5.41
C SER A 398 -11.36 5.51 4.96
N LEU A 399 -10.76 4.91 3.94
CA LEU A 399 -11.10 3.56 3.53
C LEU A 399 -10.14 2.57 4.19
N VAL A 400 -10.71 1.51 4.75
CA VAL A 400 -9.98 0.46 5.46
C VAL A 400 -10.36 -0.91 4.92
N LEU A 401 -9.40 -1.83 4.95
CA LEU A 401 -9.62 -3.23 4.73
C LEU A 401 -9.92 -3.88 6.08
N CYS A 402 -11.08 -4.50 6.21
CA CYS A 402 -11.42 -5.31 7.36
C CYS A 402 -11.14 -6.77 7.04
N SER A 403 -10.23 -7.38 7.80
CA SER A 403 -10.02 -8.82 7.77
C SER A 403 -10.42 -9.42 9.10
N GLU A 404 -11.08 -10.56 9.05
CA GLU A 404 -11.13 -11.44 10.22
C GLU A 404 -9.72 -12.02 10.39
N PRO A 405 -9.12 -11.90 11.59
CA PRO A 405 -7.82 -12.51 11.83
C PRO A 405 -8.02 -14.03 11.91
N GLY A 406 -7.19 -14.82 11.21
CA GLY A 406 -7.27 -16.28 11.23
C GLY A 406 -6.98 -16.90 12.60
N TYR A 407 -6.42 -16.11 13.52
CA TYR A 407 -6.15 -16.44 14.92
C TYR A 407 -6.25 -15.16 15.76
N GLN A 408 -6.57 -15.28 17.05
CA GLN A 408 -6.65 -14.11 17.92
C GLN A 408 -5.25 -13.55 18.23
N PRO A 409 -5.07 -12.22 18.25
CA PRO A 409 -3.81 -11.61 18.63
C PRO A 409 -3.45 -11.97 20.08
N ILE A 410 -2.15 -12.02 20.36
CA ILE A 410 -1.61 -12.32 21.69
C ILE A 410 -1.70 -11.08 22.60
N SER A 411 -1.66 -9.87 22.02
CA SER A 411 -1.84 -8.62 22.76
C SER A 411 -3.32 -8.24 22.86
N SER A 412 -3.72 -7.75 24.05
CA SER A 412 -5.09 -7.37 24.41
C SER A 412 -5.56 -6.03 23.81
N SER A 413 -4.75 -5.40 22.95
CA SER A 413 -4.97 -4.05 22.44
C SER A 413 -6.21 -3.93 21.54
N ASN A 414 -6.57 -4.98 20.80
CA ASN A 414 -7.69 -4.96 19.85
C ASN A 414 -8.92 -5.73 20.37
N LYS A 415 -9.69 -5.09 21.26
CA LYS A 415 -10.93 -5.65 21.85
C LYS A 415 -12.10 -5.79 20.86
N THR A 416 -12.01 -5.26 19.64
CA THR A 416 -13.12 -5.18 18.68
C THR A 416 -13.23 -6.37 17.73
N GLY A 417 -12.33 -7.37 17.81
CA GLY A 417 -12.39 -8.62 17.04
C GLY A 417 -12.14 -8.49 15.52
N LEU A 418 -12.26 -7.29 14.96
CA LEU A 418 -12.05 -7.00 13.54
C LEU A 418 -10.73 -6.24 13.35
N PHE A 419 -9.81 -6.80 12.57
CA PHE A 419 -8.56 -6.13 12.23
C PHE A 419 -8.80 -5.15 11.07
N THR A 420 -8.54 -3.86 11.31
CA THR A 420 -8.70 -2.80 10.31
C THR A 420 -7.35 -2.32 9.81
N LEU A 421 -7.14 -2.41 8.51
CA LEU A 421 -5.93 -1.96 7.85
C LEU A 421 -6.22 -0.75 6.98
N GLN A 422 -5.48 0.34 7.19
CA GLN A 422 -5.75 1.60 6.50
C GLN A 422 -5.27 1.56 5.04
N LEU A 423 -6.20 1.74 4.09
CA LEU A 423 -5.91 1.72 2.65
C LEU A 423 -5.64 3.11 2.08
N SER A 424 -6.24 4.16 2.65
CA SER A 424 -6.12 5.53 2.18
C SER A 424 -5.68 6.48 3.29
N LYS A 425 -5.01 7.57 2.93
CA LYS A 425 -4.80 8.68 3.87
C LYS A 425 -6.17 9.22 4.30
N PRO A 426 -6.36 9.59 5.58
CA PRO A 426 -7.65 10.09 6.03
C PRO A 426 -7.92 11.45 5.41
N VAL A 427 -9.18 11.71 5.10
CA VAL A 427 -9.65 13.00 4.60
C VAL A 427 -10.46 13.67 5.68
N THR A 428 -10.06 14.88 6.05
CA THR A 428 -10.75 15.73 7.02
C THR A 428 -11.87 16.49 6.33
N VAL A 429 -13.08 16.36 6.87
CA VAL A 429 -14.27 17.10 6.42
C VAL A 429 -14.77 17.95 7.56
N LEU A 430 -15.06 19.22 7.30
CA LEU A 430 -15.67 20.10 8.29
C LEU A 430 -17.19 19.85 8.33
N VAL A 431 -17.72 19.57 9.52
CA VAL A 431 -19.11 19.14 9.72
C VAL A 431 -19.73 19.96 10.85
N ALA A 432 -20.93 20.49 10.63
CA ALA A 432 -21.66 21.28 11.61
C ALA A 432 -23.03 20.68 11.89
N THR A 433 -23.34 20.43 13.16
CA THR A 433 -24.66 19.95 13.56
C THR A 433 -25.58 21.11 13.92
N LYS A 434 -26.83 21.05 13.48
CA LYS A 434 -27.88 22.00 13.87
C LYS A 434 -28.84 21.37 14.88
N PRO A 435 -29.37 22.13 15.84
CA PRO A 435 -30.42 21.62 16.72
C PRO A 435 -31.67 21.27 15.92
N ILE A 436 -32.40 20.25 16.35
CA ILE A 436 -33.75 19.95 15.85
C ILE A 436 -34.61 21.16 16.21
N LYS A 437 -35.13 21.86 15.20
CA LYS A 437 -36.17 22.87 15.44
C LYS A 437 -37.43 22.11 15.82
N SER A 438 -37.78 22.15 17.12
CA SER A 438 -39.05 21.66 17.66
C SER A 438 -40.22 22.49 17.15
#